data_AF-W9DQW4-F1
#
_entry.id   AF-W9DQW4-F1
#
_cell.length_a   1.000
_cell.length_b   1.000
_cell.length_c   1.000
_cell.angle_alpha   90.00
_cell.angle_beta   90.00
_cell.angle_gamma   90.00
#
_symmetry.space_group_name_H-M   'P 1'
#
loop_
_entity.id
_entity.type
_entity.pdbx_description
1 polymer ?
#
loop_
_entity_poly.entity_id
_entity_poly.type
_entity_poly.pdbx_seq_one_letter_code
_entity_poly.pdbx_strand_id
1 'polypeptide(L)'
;MGQNKNTGRAGNNFGHRMAVYAAQNLGTELLNTGTKSNEVILDGQRVVLKSAHKKTSAVGVTLNVLENIQSIVAVLENKEKQEDDIHNYTIYKVPVEWYKQHMKPSRSSERAARTTRMVNCNLIRKNGEVIGELTCNF
;
A
#
# COMPACT_ATOMS: atom_id res chain seq x y z
N MET A 1 3.50 2.99 -22.22
CA MET A 1 4.68 3.13 -21.33
C MET A 1 4.84 1.85 -20.54
N GLY A 2 5.70 0.95 -21.02
CA GLY A 2 6.03 -0.30 -20.34
C GLY A 2 6.95 -0.02 -19.17
N GLN A 3 6.60 -0.51 -17.97
CA GLN A 3 7.51 -0.52 -16.84
C GLN A 3 8.71 -1.42 -17.19
N ASN A 4 9.90 -0.84 -17.37
CA ASN A 4 11.13 -1.61 -17.46
C ASN A 4 11.32 -2.39 -16.15
N LYS A 5 11.78 -3.66 -16.21
CA LYS A 5 11.97 -4.54 -15.04
C LYS A 5 12.72 -3.89 -13.87
N ASN A 6 13.61 -2.92 -14.16
CA ASN A 6 14.33 -2.13 -13.16
C ASN A 6 13.42 -1.18 -12.36
N THR A 7 12.42 -0.56 -12.99
CA THR A 7 11.45 0.33 -12.33
C THR A 7 10.51 -0.43 -11.39
N GLY A 8 10.12 -1.67 -11.75
CA GLY A 8 9.28 -2.51 -10.90
C GLY A 8 9.99 -2.99 -9.64
N ARG A 9 11.26 -3.40 -9.75
CA ARG A 9 12.08 -3.80 -8.59
C ARG A 9 12.39 -2.64 -7.66
N ALA A 10 12.69 -1.46 -8.20
CA ALA A 10 12.88 -0.24 -7.41
C ALA A 10 11.61 0.13 -6.64
N GLY A 11 10.44 0.09 -7.31
CA GLY A 11 9.15 0.32 -6.65
C GLY A 11 8.83 -0.71 -5.56
N ASN A 12 9.18 -1.99 -5.78
CA ASN A 12 9.00 -3.03 -4.76
C ASN A 12 9.89 -2.82 -3.53
N ASN A 13 11.16 -2.44 -3.74
CA ASN A 13 12.09 -2.14 -2.64
C ASN A 13 11.64 -0.91 -1.84
N PHE A 14 11.19 0.15 -2.52
CA PHE A 14 10.61 1.32 -1.86
C PHE A 14 9.36 0.96 -1.06
N GLY A 15 8.44 0.19 -1.66
CA GLY A 15 7.22 -0.27 -0.99
C GLY A 15 7.51 -1.11 0.25
N HIS A 16 8.57 -1.91 0.24
CA HIS A 16 8.98 -2.69 1.41
C HIS A 16 9.62 -1.82 2.50
N ARG A 17 10.52 -0.89 2.13
CA ARG A 17 11.10 0.08 3.08
C ARG A 17 10.01 0.92 3.76
N MET A 18 9.06 1.41 2.98
CA MET A 18 7.93 2.18 3.50
C MET A 18 7.03 1.35 4.41
N ALA A 19 6.82 0.06 4.09
CA ALA A 19 6.04 -0.83 4.95
C ALA A 19 6.73 -1.06 6.31
N VAL A 20 8.06 -1.24 6.35
CA VAL A 20 8.81 -1.32 7.61
C VAL A 20 8.65 -0.03 8.42
N TYR A 21 8.81 1.13 7.76
CA TYR A 21 8.72 2.42 8.43
C TYR A 21 7.31 2.70 8.98
N ALA A 22 6.27 2.42 8.17
CA ALA A 22 4.89 2.56 8.60
C ALA A 22 4.52 1.58 9.71
N ALA A 23 5.02 0.34 9.67
CA ALA A 23 4.80 -0.63 10.74
C ALA A 23 5.37 -0.11 12.07
N GLN A 24 6.62 0.38 12.07
CA GLN A 24 7.25 0.98 13.25
C GLN A 24 6.45 2.18 13.78
N ASN A 25 5.99 3.06 12.89
CA ASN A 25 5.17 4.22 13.27
C ASN A 25 3.82 3.81 13.90
N LEU A 26 3.23 2.71 13.43
CA LEU A 26 1.99 2.14 13.97
C LEU A 26 2.21 1.22 15.19
N GLY A 27 3.45 1.09 15.69
CA GLY A 27 3.77 0.23 16.83
C GLY A 27 3.62 -1.26 16.56
N THR A 28 3.75 -1.69 15.30
CA THR A 28 3.66 -3.09 14.87
C THR A 28 4.90 -3.53 14.09
N GLU A 29 5.03 -4.84 13.87
CA GLU A 29 6.09 -5.45 13.07
C GLU A 29 5.54 -6.18 11.84
N LEU A 30 6.36 -6.29 10.79
CA LEU A 30 6.05 -7.10 9.62
C LEU A 30 6.01 -8.58 10.00
N LEU A 31 4.98 -9.28 9.51
CA LEU A 31 4.85 -10.72 9.65
C LEU A 31 5.98 -11.43 8.90
N ASN A 32 6.66 -12.34 9.61
CA ASN A 32 7.64 -13.23 8.99
C ASN A 32 6.92 -14.39 8.28
N THR A 33 6.49 -14.18 7.03
CA THR A 33 5.78 -15.19 6.23
C THR A 33 6.72 -15.98 5.30
N GLY A 34 8.04 -15.88 5.50
CA GLY A 34 9.06 -16.48 4.61
C GLY A 34 9.17 -15.81 3.22
N THR A 35 8.30 -14.85 2.94
CA THR A 35 8.38 -13.93 1.81
C THR A 35 8.53 -12.51 2.34
N LYS A 36 9.06 -11.57 1.54
CA LYS A 36 9.09 -10.13 1.88
C LYS A 36 7.67 -9.55 1.84
N SER A 37 6.80 -10.05 2.71
CA SER A 37 5.43 -9.62 2.86
C SER A 37 5.39 -8.27 3.56
N ASN A 38 4.44 -7.43 3.16
CA ASN A 38 4.15 -6.18 3.82
C ASN A 38 2.94 -6.33 4.75
N GLU A 39 2.69 -7.53 5.27
CA GLU A 39 1.56 -7.80 6.18
C GLU A 39 1.97 -7.58 7.63
N VAL A 40 1.04 -7.09 8.45
CA VAL A 40 1.22 -6.83 9.90
C VAL A 40 -0.03 -7.25 10.67
N ILE A 41 0.08 -7.35 12.00
CA ILE A 41 -1.08 -7.44 12.89
C ILE A 41 -1.33 -6.06 13.51
N LEU A 42 -2.40 -5.40 13.10
CA LEU A 42 -2.81 -4.10 13.61
C LEU A 42 -4.15 -4.27 14.33
N ASP A 43 -4.22 -3.93 15.62
CA ASP A 43 -5.42 -4.08 16.46
C ASP A 43 -6.01 -5.51 16.43
N GLY A 44 -5.14 -6.53 16.42
CA GLY A 44 -5.55 -7.93 16.32
C GLY A 44 -6.03 -8.37 14.94
N GLN A 45 -5.97 -7.49 13.92
CA GLN A 45 -6.36 -7.78 12.55
C GLN A 45 -5.12 -7.92 11.65
N ARG A 46 -5.15 -8.90 10.75
CA ARG A 46 -4.14 -9.04 9.72
C ARG A 46 -4.41 -8.04 8.60
N VAL A 47 -3.44 -7.17 8.35
CA VAL A 47 -3.57 -6.10 7.36
C VAL A 47 -2.36 -6.10 6.43
N VAL A 48 -2.51 -5.53 5.23
CA VAL A 48 -1.37 -5.31 4.32
C VAL A 48 -1.05 -3.83 4.19
N LEU A 49 0.23 -3.49 4.32
CA LEU A 49 0.77 -2.16 4.11
C LEU A 49 1.13 -1.97 2.64
N LYS A 50 0.59 -0.90 2.04
CA LYS A 50 0.92 -0.48 0.68
C LYS A 50 1.19 1.01 0.65
N SER A 51 2.22 1.40 -0.11
CA SER A 51 2.55 2.81 -0.30
C SER A 51 2.31 3.26 -1.74
N ALA A 52 1.98 4.55 -1.89
CA ALA A 52 1.90 5.20 -3.18
C ALA A 52 2.52 6.61 -3.11
N HIS A 53 3.57 6.81 -3.90
CA HIS A 53 4.17 8.12 -4.14
C HIS A 53 3.23 9.01 -4.97
N LYS A 54 3.47 10.32 -5.03
CA LYS A 54 2.69 11.36 -5.72
C LYS A 54 2.28 11.02 -7.16
N LYS A 55 3.13 10.31 -7.91
CA LYS A 55 2.85 9.89 -9.31
C LYS A 55 2.08 8.56 -9.40
N THR A 56 1.97 7.81 -8.31
CA THR A 56 1.24 6.54 -8.23
C THR A 56 -0.22 6.80 -7.90
N SER A 57 -1.09 6.59 -8.88
CA SER A 57 -2.52 6.90 -8.77
C SER A 57 -3.37 5.76 -8.19
N ALA A 58 -2.78 4.59 -7.94
CA ALA A 58 -3.51 3.45 -7.42
C ALA A 58 -2.63 2.51 -6.58
N VAL A 59 -3.25 1.92 -5.56
CA VAL A 59 -2.67 0.88 -4.71
C VAL A 59 -3.06 -0.49 -5.28
N GLY A 60 -2.11 -1.40 -5.38
CA GLY A 60 -2.33 -2.76 -5.88
C GLY A 60 -2.12 -3.84 -4.82
N VAL A 61 -3.04 -4.79 -4.76
CA VAL A 61 -2.99 -5.98 -3.89
C VAL A 61 -3.35 -7.22 -4.72
N THR A 62 -2.65 -8.32 -4.51
CA THR A 62 -2.95 -9.59 -5.20
C THR A 62 -4.17 -10.27 -4.57
N LEU A 63 -4.94 -11.01 -5.36
CA LEU A 63 -6.14 -11.72 -4.87
C LEU A 63 -5.83 -12.65 -3.68
N ASN A 64 -4.74 -13.42 -3.75
CA ASN A 64 -4.32 -14.29 -2.63
C ASN A 64 -4.07 -13.52 -1.32
N VAL A 65 -3.57 -12.28 -1.38
CA VAL A 65 -3.40 -11.46 -0.17
C VAL A 65 -4.76 -10.98 0.34
N LEU A 66 -5.67 -10.59 -0.55
CA LEU A 66 -7.03 -10.15 -0.17
C LEU A 66 -7.88 -11.23 0.50
N GLU A 67 -7.55 -12.51 0.30
CA GLU A 67 -8.22 -13.64 0.98
C GLU A 67 -7.77 -13.79 2.44
N ASN A 68 -6.60 -13.26 2.79
CA ASN A 68 -5.94 -13.51 4.08
C ASN A 68 -5.92 -12.30 5.03
N ILE A 69 -6.45 -11.15 4.61
CA ILE A 69 -6.41 -9.90 5.38
C ILE A 69 -7.82 -9.35 5.64
N GLN A 70 -7.99 -8.59 6.71
CA GLN A 70 -9.24 -7.91 7.03
C GLN A 70 -9.29 -6.47 6.49
N SER A 71 -8.13 -5.82 6.34
CA SER A 71 -8.06 -4.46 5.81
C SER A 71 -6.75 -4.16 5.09
N ILE A 72 -6.78 -3.14 4.25
CA ILE A 72 -5.62 -2.59 3.58
C ILE A 72 -5.26 -1.29 4.30
N VAL A 73 -3.98 -1.14 4.64
CA VAL A 73 -3.43 0.11 5.15
C VAL A 73 -2.60 0.76 4.04
N ALA A 74 -3.06 1.90 3.55
CA ALA A 74 -2.50 2.63 2.44
C ALA A 74 -1.77 3.89 2.93
N VAL A 75 -0.45 3.92 2.72
CA VAL A 75 0.43 5.05 2.99
C VAL A 75 0.52 5.92 1.74
N LEU A 76 -0.21 7.03 1.72
CA LEU A 76 -0.38 7.85 0.52
C LEU A 76 0.32 9.18 0.70
N GLU A 77 1.23 9.50 -0.22
CA GLU A 77 1.93 10.78 -0.17
C GLU A 77 0.97 11.95 -0.38
N ASN A 78 1.14 12.99 0.41
CA ASN A 78 0.40 14.23 0.29
C ASN A 78 0.88 15.02 -0.92
N LYS A 79 -0.03 15.76 -1.57
CA LYS A 79 0.27 16.48 -2.81
C LYS A 79 0.92 17.84 -2.56
N GLU A 80 0.86 18.32 -1.32
CA GLU A 80 1.34 19.62 -0.88
C GLU A 80 2.85 19.78 -1.05
N LYS A 81 3.35 21.02 -0.91
CA LYS A 81 4.76 21.32 -1.12
C LYS A 81 5.61 20.54 -0.12
N GLN A 82 6.59 19.83 -0.66
CA GLN A 82 7.68 19.25 0.11
C GLN A 82 8.64 20.40 0.41
N GLU A 83 8.92 20.64 1.68
CA GLU A 83 10.03 21.50 2.11
C GLU A 83 11.23 20.57 2.37
N ASP A 84 12.41 20.96 1.87
CA ASP A 84 13.69 20.32 2.23
C ASP A 84 13.78 18.79 2.04
N ASP A 85 13.31 18.27 0.91
CA ASP A 85 13.26 16.82 0.61
C ASP A 85 12.46 15.98 1.63
N ILE A 86 11.61 16.64 2.42
CA ILE A 86 10.72 15.98 3.38
C ILE A 86 9.39 15.65 2.70
N HIS A 87 9.09 14.36 2.67
CA HIS A 87 7.85 13.79 2.14
C HIS A 87 6.87 13.48 3.26
N ASN A 88 5.66 14.05 3.15
CA ASN A 88 4.56 13.80 4.06
C ASN A 88 3.59 12.77 3.47
N TYR A 89 3.16 11.80 4.27
CA TYR A 89 2.20 10.79 3.89
C TYR A 89 1.11 10.68 4.95
N THR A 90 -0.12 10.53 4.49
CA THR A 90 -1.24 10.17 5.36
C THR A 90 -1.50 8.66 5.24
N ILE A 91 -1.75 8.02 6.37
CA ILE A 91 -2.01 6.59 6.49
C ILE A 91 -3.53 6.38 6.56
N TYR A 92 -4.06 5.64 5.58
CA TYR A 92 -5.47 5.33 5.47
C TYR A 92 -5.72 3.85 5.70
N LYS A 93 -6.76 3.50 6.46
CA LYS A 93 -7.26 2.13 6.59
C LYS A 93 -8.56 1.99 5.80
N VAL A 94 -8.65 0.94 4.98
CA VAL A 94 -9.90 0.57 4.29
C VAL A 94 -10.21 -0.91 4.51
N PRO A 95 -11.47 -1.27 4.80
CA PRO A 95 -11.88 -2.68 4.88
C PRO A 95 -11.64 -3.42 3.58
N VAL A 96 -11.27 -4.70 3.67
CA VAL A 96 -11.03 -5.54 2.49
C VAL A 96 -12.27 -5.66 1.61
N GLU A 97 -13.46 -5.70 2.20
CA GLU A 97 -14.73 -5.78 1.47
C GLU A 97 -15.00 -4.52 0.66
N TRP A 98 -14.75 -3.34 1.23
CA TRP A 98 -14.82 -2.08 0.48
C TRP A 98 -13.79 -2.08 -0.67
N TYR A 99 -12.57 -2.55 -0.43
CA TYR A 99 -11.53 -2.63 -1.45
C TYR A 99 -11.97 -3.53 -2.62
N LYS A 100 -12.52 -4.71 -2.33
CA LYS A 100 -13.03 -5.68 -3.32
C LYS A 100 -14.14 -5.10 -4.21
N GLN A 101 -15.00 -4.23 -3.66
CA GLN A 101 -16.07 -3.58 -4.44
C GLN A 101 -15.54 -2.51 -5.41
N HIS A 102 -14.41 -1.88 -5.10
CA HIS A 102 -13.88 -0.74 -5.85
C HIS A 102 -12.65 -1.08 -6.70
N MET A 103 -12.14 -2.31 -6.59
CA MET A 103 -10.92 -2.73 -7.27
C MET A 103 -11.14 -2.96 -8.77
N LYS A 104 -10.13 -2.60 -9.56
CA LYS A 104 -10.07 -2.84 -11.00
C LYS A 104 -8.91 -3.77 -11.33
N PRO A 105 -8.99 -4.57 -12.41
CA PRO A 105 -7.83 -5.31 -12.92
C PRO A 105 -6.64 -4.36 -13.16
N SER A 106 -5.44 -4.78 -12.75
CA SER A 106 -4.22 -4.16 -13.25
C SER A 106 -4.08 -4.39 -14.76
N ARG A 107 -3.37 -3.52 -15.47
CA ARG A 107 -3.17 -3.61 -16.93
C ARG A 107 -2.30 -4.81 -17.38
N SER A 108 -1.79 -5.62 -16.44
CA SER A 108 -0.92 -6.79 -16.71
C SER A 108 -1.67 -8.12 -16.49
N SER A 109 -1.42 -9.07 -17.40
CA SER A 109 -2.18 -10.29 -17.77
C SER A 109 -2.94 -11.12 -16.71
N GLU A 110 -3.99 -11.77 -17.20
CA GLU A 110 -5.09 -12.51 -16.56
C GLU A 110 -4.72 -13.89 -15.95
N ARG A 111 -3.56 -14.06 -15.28
CA ARG A 111 -3.33 -15.32 -14.53
C ARG A 111 -3.98 -15.27 -13.14
N ALA A 112 -5.10 -16.00 -13.02
CA ALA A 112 -6.11 -15.97 -11.97
C ALA A 112 -5.63 -15.73 -10.52
N ALA A 113 -4.59 -16.39 -10.02
CA ALA A 113 -4.17 -16.28 -8.60
C ALA A 113 -3.15 -15.16 -8.29
N ARG A 114 -2.39 -14.67 -9.29
CA ARG A 114 -1.41 -13.56 -9.14
C ARG A 114 -1.94 -12.24 -9.67
N THR A 115 -3.23 -12.21 -10.04
CA THR A 115 -3.89 -11.01 -10.54
C THR A 115 -3.84 -9.92 -9.49
N THR A 116 -3.11 -8.84 -9.79
CA THR A 116 -3.11 -7.65 -8.95
C THR A 116 -4.38 -6.86 -9.26
N ARG A 117 -5.11 -6.53 -8.20
CA ARG A 117 -6.31 -5.70 -8.22
C ARG A 117 -5.97 -4.36 -7.61
N MET A 118 -6.38 -3.29 -8.28
CA MET A 118 -5.94 -1.93 -7.97
C MET A 118 -7.12 -1.03 -7.62
N VAL A 119 -6.98 -0.23 -6.57
CA VAL A 119 -7.94 0.83 -6.20
C VAL A 119 -7.25 2.19 -6.32
N ASN A 120 -7.98 3.18 -6.85
CA ASN A 120 -7.46 4.53 -7.04
C ASN A 120 -7.18 5.20 -5.67
N CYS A 121 -6.02 5.82 -5.52
CA CYS A 121 -5.62 6.50 -4.29
C CYS A 121 -6.61 7.62 -3.91
N ASN A 122 -7.25 8.30 -4.86
CA ASN A 122 -8.27 9.31 -4.55
C ASN A 122 -9.53 8.70 -3.91
N LEU A 123 -9.92 7.47 -4.29
CA LEU A 123 -11.04 6.80 -3.65
C LEU A 123 -10.68 6.40 -2.22
N ILE A 124 -9.45 5.94 -1.99
CA ILE A 124 -8.95 5.64 -0.65
C ILE A 124 -8.91 6.91 0.20
N ARG A 125 -8.37 8.03 -0.31
CA ARG A 125 -8.37 9.31 0.42
C ARG A 125 -9.78 9.79 0.80
N LYS A 126 -10.79 9.52 -0.03
CA LYS A 126 -12.16 9.95 0.21
C LYS A 126 -12.92 9.07 1.21
N ASN A 127 -12.64 7.77 1.27
CA ASN A 127 -13.46 6.80 1.99
C ASN A 127 -12.70 6.03 3.08
N GLY A 128 -11.37 6.16 3.12
CA GLY A 128 -10.53 5.52 4.12
C GLY A 128 -10.54 6.29 5.43
N GLU A 129 -10.45 5.55 6.51
CA GLU A 129 -10.22 6.08 7.84
C GLU A 129 -8.76 6.55 7.95
N VAL A 130 -8.53 7.78 8.40
CA VAL A 130 -7.18 8.26 8.69
C VAL A 130 -6.75 7.69 10.04
N ILE A 131 -5.69 6.89 10.02
CA ILE A 131 -5.16 6.22 11.23
C ILE A 131 -3.79 6.75 11.65
N GLY A 132 -3.22 7.70 10.90
CA GLY A 132 -1.95 8.31 11.24
C GLY A 132 -1.36 9.12 10.09
N GLU A 133 -0.23 9.75 10.39
CA GLU A 133 0.59 10.51 9.45
C GLU A 133 2.05 10.15 9.67
N LEU A 134 2.83 10.20 8.59
CA LEU A 134 4.26 9.95 8.63
C LEU A 134 5.00 10.91 7.73
N THR A 135 6.22 11.21 8.16
CA THR A 135 7.13 12.12 7.47
C THR A 135 8.45 11.41 7.28
N CYS A 136 9.00 11.43 6.07
CA CYS A 136 10.30 10.82 5.77
C CYS A 136 11.05 11.59 4.68
N ASN A 137 12.36 11.41 4.59
CA ASN A 137 13.26 12.18 3.73
C ASN A 137 14.07 11.33 2.74
N PHE A 138 13.51 10.20 2.26
CA PHE A 138 14.25 9.22 1.44
C PHE A 138 13.49 8.69 0.22
#